data_AF-A0A4Q2UT27-F1
#
_entry.id   AF-A0A4Q2UT27-F1
#
_cell.length_a   1.000
_cell.length_b   1.000
_cell.length_c   1.000
_cell.angle_alpha   90.00
_cell.angle_beta   90.00
_cell.angle_gamma   90.00
#
_symmetry.space_group_name_H-M   'P 1'
#
loop_
_entity.id
_entity.type
_entity.pdbx_description
1 polymer ?
#
loop_
_entity_poly.entity_id
_entity_poly.type
_entity_poly.pdbx_seq_one_letter_code
_entity_poly.pdbx_strand_id
1 'polypeptide(L)'
;MFASRPASRYLTVAACTLLLLAFYQFTLLTTSNYRIPGSPFASKKVKVSVIESKGCHDEVSASYLSALGQLSECNSDVFLAAQRFGIDSIYKLIPGADNRKLVTDDEFRPQYFESQIAAEPDIVLSVTSEYDLIDAKLKPTFAHLLQNTSSILFATVHHGNEWTDDRRFQAVKPWIKAKRLRFITLSNHVTKYMTGIVKHWATKMEVHDVPISTFPPVFTIPTAPIKNEATLRFAMQGDLVVDRRPNRD
;
A
#
# COMPACT_ATOMS: atom_id res chain seq x y z
N MET A 1 -16.83 46.42 24.98
CA MET A 1 -17.20 45.04 25.35
C MET A 1 -16.30 44.08 24.60
N PHE A 2 -15.45 43.38 25.34
CA PHE A 2 -14.70 42.22 24.86
C PHE A 2 -15.61 40.99 24.93
N ALA A 3 -15.58 40.14 23.91
CA ALA A 3 -15.98 38.74 24.03
C ALA A 3 -15.01 37.86 23.25
N SER A 4 -14.53 36.85 23.95
CA SER A 4 -13.36 36.00 23.76
C SER A 4 -13.53 34.88 22.73
N ARG A 5 -12.43 34.48 22.09
CA ARG A 5 -12.27 33.21 21.36
C ARG A 5 -12.32 31.99 22.30
N PRO A 6 -12.60 30.79 21.76
CA PRO A 6 -11.58 29.73 21.72
C PRO A 6 -11.45 29.16 20.29
N ALA A 7 -10.27 29.11 19.65
CA ALA A 7 -9.19 28.13 19.82
C ALA A 7 -9.55 26.67 19.42
N SER A 8 -9.42 26.36 18.12
CA SER A 8 -9.17 25.03 17.51
C SER A 8 -9.19 25.24 15.98
N ARG A 9 -8.13 25.50 15.19
CA ARG A 9 -6.68 25.26 15.21
C ARG A 9 -6.28 23.77 15.06
N TYR A 10 -6.08 23.40 13.79
CA TYR A 10 -5.16 22.38 13.26
C TYR A 10 -5.54 20.90 13.44
N LEU A 11 -6.32 20.31 12.53
CA LEU A 11 -6.30 18.85 12.33
C LEU A 11 -6.95 18.41 10.99
N THR A 12 -6.51 18.94 9.85
CA THR A 12 -7.04 18.45 8.54
C THR A 12 -6.06 18.53 7.36
N VAL A 13 -4.76 18.74 7.61
CA VAL A 13 -3.74 18.89 6.55
C VAL A 13 -2.56 17.90 6.70
N ALA A 14 -2.62 16.97 7.66
CA ALA A 14 -1.52 16.01 7.90
C ALA A 14 -1.69 14.65 7.19
N ALA A 15 -2.89 14.30 6.69
CA ALA A 15 -3.15 13.01 6.05
C ALA A 15 -2.97 13.04 4.51
N CYS A 16 -3.28 14.15 3.86
CA CYS A 16 -3.09 14.29 2.41
C CYS A 16 -1.63 14.53 2.03
N THR A 17 -0.86 15.23 2.87
CA THR A 17 0.50 15.66 2.51
C THR A 17 1.52 14.53 2.55
N LEU A 18 1.25 13.35 3.13
CA LEU A 18 2.26 12.27 3.25
C LEU A 18 2.14 11.18 2.18
N LEU A 19 0.93 10.88 1.70
CA LEU A 19 0.77 10.17 0.42
C LEU A 19 1.18 11.10 -0.72
N LEU A 20 0.76 12.37 -0.68
CA LEU A 20 1.26 13.37 -1.62
C LEU A 20 2.75 13.61 -1.46
N LEU A 21 3.42 13.55 -0.30
CA LEU A 21 4.89 13.68 -0.21
C LEU A 21 5.62 12.46 -0.76
N ALA A 22 5.02 11.26 -0.74
CA ALA A 22 5.53 10.14 -1.53
C ALA A 22 5.34 10.37 -3.05
N PHE A 23 4.30 11.12 -3.44
CA PHE A 23 4.07 11.61 -4.82
C PHE A 23 4.79 12.95 -5.17
N TYR A 24 5.24 13.75 -4.19
CA TYR A 24 5.85 15.10 -4.32
C TYR A 24 7.37 14.98 -4.21
N GLN A 25 7.87 14.02 -3.44
CA GLN A 25 9.23 13.47 -3.60
C GLN A 25 9.39 12.77 -4.96
N PHE A 26 8.30 12.33 -5.60
CA PHE A 26 8.31 11.89 -7.00
C PHE A 26 8.50 13.07 -7.97
N THR A 27 8.12 14.28 -7.57
CA THR A 27 8.36 15.53 -8.32
C THR A 27 9.75 16.13 -8.08
N LEU A 28 10.43 15.79 -6.96
CA LEU A 28 11.75 16.35 -6.61
C LEU A 28 12.95 15.43 -6.93
N LEU A 29 12.76 14.11 -7.03
CA LEU A 29 13.83 13.17 -7.42
C LEU A 29 13.95 12.95 -8.94
N THR A 30 13.12 13.62 -9.75
CA THR A 30 13.20 13.58 -11.22
C THR A 30 13.69 14.88 -11.85
N THR A 31 13.97 15.92 -11.06
CA THR A 31 14.21 17.28 -11.62
C THR A 31 15.62 17.84 -11.47
N SER A 32 16.65 17.03 -11.18
CA SER A 32 18.01 17.58 -11.28
C SER A 32 18.59 17.60 -12.70
N ASN A 33 17.85 17.18 -13.75
CA ASN A 33 18.32 17.32 -15.14
C ASN A 33 17.22 17.43 -16.23
N TYR A 34 15.96 17.69 -15.89
CA TYR A 34 14.91 17.89 -16.91
C TYR A 34 14.11 19.17 -16.65
N ARG A 35 13.99 19.98 -17.70
CA ARG A 35 13.12 21.17 -17.82
C ARG A 35 11.80 20.92 -17.09
N ILE A 36 11.41 21.88 -16.25
CA ILE A 36 10.11 21.93 -15.56
C ILE A 36 9.00 21.66 -16.58
N PRO A 37 8.30 20.52 -16.53
CA PRO A 37 7.05 20.37 -17.25
C PRO A 37 5.96 21.03 -16.42
N GLY A 38 5.07 21.77 -17.06
CA GLY A 38 3.82 22.20 -16.43
C GLY A 38 3.09 20.99 -15.79
N SER A 39 2.35 21.27 -14.71
CA SER A 39 1.59 20.30 -13.90
C SER A 39 1.06 19.10 -14.71
N PRO A 40 1.63 17.89 -14.56
CA PRO A 40 1.20 16.72 -15.33
C PRO A 40 -0.05 16.03 -14.75
N PHE A 41 -0.65 16.55 -13.66
CA PHE A 41 -1.74 15.90 -12.94
C PHE A 41 -3.07 16.66 -12.98
N ALA A 42 -3.18 17.73 -13.77
CA ALA A 42 -4.38 18.57 -13.78
C ALA A 42 -5.63 17.93 -14.43
N SER A 43 -5.59 16.68 -14.93
CA SER A 43 -6.77 16.07 -15.58
C SER A 43 -6.89 14.53 -15.59
N LYS A 44 -5.94 13.75 -15.06
CA LYS A 44 -5.99 12.28 -15.13
C LYS A 44 -6.08 11.67 -13.73
N LYS A 45 -7.14 10.88 -13.48
CA LYS A 45 -7.24 10.07 -12.27
C LYS A 45 -6.10 9.04 -12.22
N VAL A 46 -5.40 8.97 -11.09
CA VAL A 46 -4.39 7.95 -10.78
C VAL A 46 -5.09 6.61 -10.54
N LYS A 47 -4.60 5.56 -11.19
CA LYS A 47 -5.14 4.20 -11.08
C LYS A 47 -4.22 3.35 -10.21
N VAL A 48 -4.79 2.71 -9.20
CA VAL A 48 -4.04 1.86 -8.27
C VAL A 48 -4.61 0.45 -8.31
N SER A 49 -3.77 -0.56 -8.50
CA SER A 49 -4.17 -1.95 -8.27
C SER A 49 -3.68 -2.37 -6.89
N VAL A 50 -4.60 -2.62 -5.96
CA VAL A 50 -4.32 -3.07 -4.59
C VAL A 50 -4.45 -4.59 -4.55
N ILE A 51 -3.42 -5.27 -4.07
CA ILE A 51 -3.29 -6.73 -4.09
C ILE A 51 -3.07 -7.21 -2.66
N GLU A 52 -3.99 -8.03 -2.14
CA GLU A 52 -3.81 -8.80 -0.90
C GLU A 52 -4.19 -10.26 -1.20
N SER A 53 -3.22 -11.17 -1.09
CA SER A 53 -3.41 -12.57 -1.52
C SER A 53 -3.51 -13.57 -0.39
N LYS A 54 -3.29 -13.17 0.87
CA LYS A 54 -3.13 -14.11 2.00
C LYS A 54 -4.21 -13.98 3.06
N GLY A 55 -5.04 -12.96 3.00
CA GLY A 55 -6.02 -12.64 4.03
C GLY A 55 -5.39 -12.55 5.39
N CYS A 56 -4.17 -12.01 5.51
CA CYS A 56 -3.46 -11.99 6.78
C CYS A 56 -3.28 -10.59 7.35
N HIS A 57 -3.44 -9.57 6.52
CA HIS A 57 -3.23 -8.17 6.86
C HIS A 57 -4.38 -7.27 6.41
N ASP A 58 -5.62 -7.71 6.68
CA ASP A 58 -6.84 -6.97 6.32
C ASP A 58 -6.86 -5.56 6.93
N GLU A 59 -6.25 -5.36 8.10
CA GLU A 59 -6.08 -4.05 8.73
C GLU A 59 -5.19 -3.11 7.91
N VAL A 60 -4.16 -3.63 7.26
CA VAL A 60 -3.28 -2.79 6.43
C VAL A 60 -3.95 -2.50 5.09
N SER A 61 -4.59 -3.51 4.49
CA SER A 61 -5.41 -3.35 3.28
C SER A 61 -6.50 -2.30 3.49
N ALA A 62 -7.36 -2.43 4.51
CA ALA A 62 -8.41 -1.46 4.76
C ALA A 62 -7.87 -0.05 5.01
N SER A 63 -6.68 0.10 5.61
CA SER A 63 -6.09 1.43 5.80
C SER A 63 -5.67 2.06 4.48
N TYR A 64 -5.03 1.29 3.59
CA TYR A 64 -4.71 1.77 2.26
C TYR A 64 -5.98 2.11 1.47
N LEU A 65 -7.00 1.24 1.52
CA LEU A 65 -8.27 1.50 0.84
C LEU A 65 -8.95 2.76 1.39
N SER A 66 -8.89 3.01 2.70
CA SER A 66 -9.42 4.22 3.32
C SER A 66 -8.66 5.48 2.89
N ALA A 67 -7.33 5.40 2.81
CA ALA A 67 -6.51 6.52 2.36
C ALA A 67 -6.73 6.83 0.87
N LEU A 68 -6.76 5.79 0.02
CA LEU A 68 -7.01 5.94 -1.42
C LEU A 68 -8.43 6.45 -1.69
N GLY A 69 -9.42 5.95 -0.95
CA GLY A 69 -10.81 6.35 -1.12
C GLY A 69 -11.11 7.81 -0.76
N GLN A 70 -10.24 8.46 0.04
CA GLN A 70 -10.34 9.88 0.35
C GLN A 70 -9.77 10.79 -0.76
N LEU A 71 -9.10 10.22 -1.76
CA LEU A 71 -8.52 10.95 -2.89
C LEU A 71 -9.47 10.85 -4.09
N SER A 72 -10.13 11.96 -4.43
CA SER A 72 -11.09 12.03 -5.55
C SER A 72 -10.46 11.73 -6.92
N GLU A 73 -9.15 11.92 -7.00
CA GLU A 73 -8.29 11.70 -8.14
C GLU A 73 -7.80 10.25 -8.22
N CYS A 74 -8.15 9.37 -7.27
CA CYS A 74 -7.70 7.99 -7.24
C CYS A 74 -8.86 7.02 -7.53
N ASN A 75 -8.64 6.10 -8.46
CA ASN A 75 -9.48 4.92 -8.65
C ASN A 75 -8.67 3.67 -8.31
N SER A 76 -9.27 2.70 -7.64
CA SER A 76 -8.56 1.47 -7.25
C SER A 76 -9.25 0.20 -7.70
N ASP A 77 -8.49 -0.70 -8.33
CA ASP A 77 -8.89 -2.09 -8.52
C ASP A 77 -8.32 -2.91 -7.37
N VAL A 78 -9.16 -3.62 -6.63
CA VAL A 78 -8.81 -4.27 -5.37
C VAL A 78 -8.96 -5.77 -5.52
N PHE A 79 -7.84 -6.47 -5.53
CA PHE A 79 -7.75 -7.91 -5.61
C PHE A 79 -7.53 -8.51 -4.22
N LEU A 80 -8.41 -9.44 -3.84
CA LEU A 80 -8.44 -10.07 -2.51
C LEU A 80 -8.57 -11.59 -2.66
N ALA A 81 -7.46 -12.32 -2.68
CA ALA A 81 -7.48 -13.74 -3.01
C ALA A 81 -7.96 -14.63 -1.86
N ALA A 82 -7.69 -14.22 -0.62
CA ALA A 82 -7.94 -15.05 0.57
C ALA A 82 -8.76 -14.30 1.63
N GLN A 83 -9.88 -13.69 1.21
CA GLN A 83 -10.74 -12.90 2.08
C GLN A 83 -11.10 -13.63 3.38
N ARG A 84 -10.85 -12.98 4.53
CA ARG A 84 -11.36 -13.43 5.83
C ARG A 84 -12.86 -13.14 5.96
N PHE A 85 -13.53 -13.92 6.81
CA PHE A 85 -14.98 -13.91 6.98
C PHE A 85 -15.56 -12.49 7.10
N GLY A 86 -16.36 -12.08 6.11
CA GLY A 86 -17.09 -10.81 6.09
C GLY A 86 -16.27 -9.56 5.78
N ILE A 87 -14.98 -9.70 5.37
CA ILE A 87 -14.12 -8.54 5.12
C ILE A 87 -14.58 -7.70 3.92
N ASP A 88 -15.20 -8.33 2.93
CA ASP A 88 -15.77 -7.68 1.75
C ASP A 88 -16.81 -6.60 2.14
N SER A 89 -17.62 -6.92 3.14
CA SER A 89 -18.68 -6.07 3.67
C SER A 89 -18.09 -4.88 4.41
N ILE A 90 -16.96 -5.08 5.11
CA ILE A 90 -16.22 -3.99 5.77
C ILE A 90 -15.61 -3.06 4.72
N TYR A 91 -14.98 -3.59 3.67
CA TYR A 91 -14.37 -2.76 2.62
C TYR A 91 -15.38 -1.92 1.84
N LYS A 92 -16.63 -2.38 1.73
CA LYS A 92 -17.75 -1.60 1.17
C LYS A 92 -18.16 -0.41 2.05
N LEU A 93 -17.89 -0.45 3.36
CA LEU A 93 -18.21 0.63 4.31
C LEU A 93 -17.11 1.69 4.42
N ILE A 94 -15.90 1.39 3.96
CA ILE A 94 -14.78 2.33 4.01
C ILE A 94 -15.08 3.51 3.06
N PRO A 95 -14.85 4.78 3.46
CA PRO A 95 -15.02 5.94 2.59
C PRO A 95 -14.35 5.77 1.21
N GLY A 96 -15.00 6.23 0.15
CA GLY A 96 -14.54 6.10 -1.24
C GLY A 96 -14.69 4.70 -1.84
N ALA A 97 -15.64 3.90 -1.35
CA ALA A 97 -15.94 2.56 -1.90
C ALA A 97 -16.42 2.57 -3.35
N ASP A 98 -17.08 3.64 -3.76
CA ASP A 98 -17.50 3.91 -5.12
C ASP A 98 -16.32 4.08 -6.10
N ASN A 99 -15.17 4.54 -5.61
CA ASN A 99 -13.94 4.64 -6.39
C ASN A 99 -13.16 3.30 -6.46
N ARG A 100 -13.77 2.20 -6.01
CA ARG A 100 -13.11 0.88 -5.93
C ARG A 100 -13.88 -0.20 -6.67
N LYS A 101 -13.16 -1.03 -7.40
CA LYS A 101 -13.69 -2.25 -8.02
C LYS A 101 -13.04 -3.46 -7.37
N LEU A 102 -13.84 -4.37 -6.81
CA LEU A 102 -13.33 -5.67 -6.35
C LEU A 102 -13.05 -6.54 -7.57
N VAL A 103 -11.84 -7.11 -7.63
CA VAL A 103 -11.40 -8.02 -8.69
C VAL A 103 -11.34 -9.44 -8.13
N THR A 104 -11.94 -10.39 -8.84
CA THR A 104 -11.94 -11.80 -8.46
C THR A 104 -10.68 -12.55 -8.92
N ASP A 105 -10.44 -13.73 -8.37
CA ASP A 105 -9.32 -14.62 -8.76
C ASP A 105 -9.31 -14.95 -10.25
N ASP A 106 -10.48 -15.17 -10.84
CA ASP A 106 -10.58 -15.46 -12.27
C ASP A 106 -10.32 -14.24 -13.14
N GLU A 107 -10.60 -13.04 -12.63
CA GLU A 107 -10.35 -11.79 -13.31
C GLU A 107 -8.92 -11.30 -13.15
N PHE A 108 -8.21 -11.59 -12.05
CA PHE A 108 -6.88 -11.01 -11.81
C PHE A 108 -5.76 -11.73 -12.58
N ARG A 109 -5.79 -11.60 -13.90
CA ARG A 109 -4.86 -12.20 -14.86
C ARG A 109 -4.31 -11.12 -15.80
N PRO A 110 -3.19 -11.35 -16.51
CA PRO A 110 -2.68 -10.36 -17.47
C PRO A 110 -3.75 -9.85 -18.45
N GLN A 111 -4.62 -10.74 -18.93
CA GLN A 111 -5.68 -10.43 -19.90
C GLN A 111 -6.69 -9.39 -19.39
N TYR A 112 -6.90 -9.29 -18.09
CA TYR A 112 -7.80 -8.29 -17.51
C TYR A 112 -7.30 -6.88 -17.75
N PHE A 113 -6.00 -6.64 -17.60
CA PHE A 113 -5.35 -5.35 -17.84
C PHE A 113 -5.09 -5.06 -19.32
N GLU A 114 -4.99 -6.10 -20.15
CA GLU A 114 -4.90 -5.97 -21.62
C GLU A 114 -6.26 -5.62 -22.25
N SER A 115 -7.35 -5.99 -21.60
CA SER A 115 -8.70 -5.73 -22.10
C SER A 115 -9.12 -4.27 -21.93
N GLN A 116 -10.00 -3.75 -22.79
CA GLN A 116 -10.61 -2.42 -22.59
C GLN A 116 -11.48 -2.31 -21.31
N ILE A 117 -11.65 -3.42 -20.57
CA ILE A 117 -12.44 -3.49 -19.34
C ILE A 117 -11.69 -2.85 -18.17
N ALA A 118 -10.37 -2.99 -18.10
CA ALA A 118 -9.54 -2.38 -17.07
C ALA A 118 -8.30 -1.79 -17.69
N ALA A 119 -8.08 -0.50 -17.43
CA ALA A 119 -6.84 0.13 -17.85
C ALA A 119 -5.70 -0.26 -16.92
N GLU A 120 -4.51 -0.38 -17.46
CA GLU A 120 -3.29 -0.59 -16.69
C GLU A 120 -3.15 0.45 -15.56
N PRO A 121 -2.81 0.02 -14.33
CA PRO A 121 -2.66 0.90 -13.19
C PRO A 121 -1.38 1.74 -13.31
N ASP A 122 -1.38 2.96 -12.76
CA ASP A 122 -0.15 3.72 -12.58
C ASP A 122 0.68 3.15 -11.41
N ILE A 123 0.00 2.57 -10.40
CA ILE A 123 0.62 1.97 -9.20
C ILE A 123 0.08 0.56 -8.96
N VAL A 124 0.99 -0.37 -8.71
CA VAL A 124 0.68 -1.70 -8.16
C VAL A 124 1.04 -1.69 -6.68
N LEU A 125 0.05 -1.68 -5.80
CA LEU A 125 0.22 -1.73 -4.36
C LEU A 125 0.00 -3.17 -3.88
N SER A 126 1.09 -3.87 -3.60
CA SER A 126 1.06 -5.20 -3.01
C SER A 126 1.14 -5.08 -1.49
N VAL A 127 0.04 -5.45 -0.82
CA VAL A 127 -0.05 -5.45 0.65
C VAL A 127 0.72 -6.64 1.20
N THR A 128 0.56 -7.82 0.64
CA THR A 128 1.24 -9.05 1.07
C THR A 128 2.46 -9.36 0.20
N SER A 129 3.32 -8.36 -0.01
CA SER A 129 4.36 -8.42 -1.04
C SER A 129 5.44 -9.48 -0.82
N GLU A 130 5.64 -9.92 0.42
CA GLU A 130 6.46 -11.08 0.75
C GLU A 130 5.96 -12.35 0.07
N TYR A 131 4.69 -12.44 -0.24
CA TYR A 131 4.08 -13.65 -0.78
C TYR A 131 3.62 -13.45 -2.23
N ASP A 132 3.01 -12.30 -2.53
CA ASP A 132 2.41 -12.02 -3.84
C ASP A 132 3.42 -12.16 -4.98
N LEU A 133 4.64 -11.65 -4.77
CA LEU A 133 5.68 -11.58 -5.80
C LEU A 133 6.32 -12.92 -6.15
N ILE A 134 6.18 -13.91 -5.26
CA ILE A 134 6.69 -15.27 -5.46
C ILE A 134 5.56 -16.28 -5.71
N ASP A 135 4.30 -15.85 -5.61
CA ASP A 135 3.14 -16.71 -5.87
C ASP A 135 3.06 -17.06 -7.37
N ALA A 136 3.01 -18.35 -7.68
CA ALA A 136 3.00 -18.84 -9.05
C ALA A 136 1.79 -18.35 -9.86
N LYS A 137 0.65 -18.08 -9.20
CA LYS A 137 -0.56 -17.60 -9.87
C LYS A 137 -0.48 -16.11 -10.19
N LEU A 138 0.14 -15.32 -9.31
CA LEU A 138 0.19 -13.85 -9.44
C LEU A 138 1.40 -13.34 -10.21
N LYS A 139 2.51 -14.09 -10.17
CA LYS A 139 3.76 -13.73 -10.84
C LYS A 139 3.59 -13.33 -12.32
N PRO A 140 2.76 -14.01 -13.15
CA PRO A 140 2.51 -13.56 -14.52
C PRO A 140 1.87 -12.17 -14.61
N THR A 141 0.91 -11.87 -13.72
CA THR A 141 0.24 -10.56 -13.66
C THR A 141 1.21 -9.47 -13.22
N PHE A 142 2.03 -9.71 -12.19
CA PHE A 142 3.09 -8.77 -11.80
C PHE A 142 4.12 -8.56 -12.92
N ALA A 143 4.52 -9.62 -13.63
CA ALA A 143 5.44 -9.50 -14.75
C ALA A 143 4.82 -8.62 -15.85
N HIS A 144 3.58 -8.88 -16.26
CA HIS A 144 2.85 -8.05 -17.22
C HIS A 144 2.81 -6.57 -16.76
N LEU A 145 2.33 -6.33 -15.54
CA LEU A 145 2.16 -4.98 -14.97
C LEU A 145 3.47 -4.24 -14.71
N LEU A 146 4.63 -4.90 -14.61
CA LEU A 146 5.88 -4.24 -14.25
C LEU A 146 6.94 -4.30 -15.35
N GLN A 147 6.85 -5.22 -16.32
CA GLN A 147 7.67 -5.21 -17.54
C GLN A 147 7.04 -4.38 -18.65
N ASN A 148 5.74 -4.59 -18.93
CA ASN A 148 5.14 -4.13 -20.19
C ASN A 148 4.56 -2.72 -20.10
N THR A 149 4.25 -2.26 -18.89
CA THR A 149 3.58 -0.98 -18.65
C THR A 149 4.55 0.06 -18.08
N SER A 150 4.06 1.22 -17.61
CA SER A 150 4.82 2.18 -16.80
C SER A 150 4.55 2.08 -15.29
N SER A 151 3.88 1.03 -14.82
CA SER A 151 3.45 0.93 -13.42
C SER A 151 4.63 0.84 -12.46
N ILE A 152 4.42 1.33 -11.25
CA ILE A 152 5.38 1.25 -10.15
C ILE A 152 4.84 0.33 -9.06
N LEU A 153 5.68 -0.61 -8.63
CA LEU A 153 5.40 -1.49 -7.51
C LEU A 153 5.68 -0.80 -6.19
N PHE A 154 4.64 -0.70 -5.36
CA PHE A 154 4.73 -0.38 -3.95
C PHE A 154 4.56 -1.69 -3.17
N ALA A 155 5.66 -2.18 -2.61
CA ALA A 155 5.72 -3.45 -1.89
C ALA A 155 5.66 -3.20 -0.38
N THR A 156 4.55 -3.54 0.26
CA THR A 156 4.39 -3.38 1.71
C THR A 156 5.11 -4.51 2.44
N VAL A 157 5.92 -4.14 3.43
CA VAL A 157 6.72 -5.05 4.24
C VAL A 157 6.08 -5.23 5.62
N HIS A 158 5.55 -6.41 5.85
CA HIS A 158 5.04 -6.90 7.12
C HIS A 158 6.10 -7.69 7.89
N HIS A 159 6.81 -8.58 7.19
CA HIS A 159 7.75 -9.52 7.77
C HIS A 159 9.13 -9.30 7.18
N GLY A 160 9.90 -8.38 7.78
CA GLY A 160 11.24 -8.02 7.29
C GLY A 160 12.17 -9.22 7.10
N ASN A 161 12.07 -10.24 7.97
CA ASN A 161 12.88 -11.47 7.91
C ASN A 161 12.60 -12.31 6.65
N GLU A 162 11.39 -12.24 6.08
CA GLU A 162 11.09 -12.96 4.84
C GLU A 162 11.97 -12.47 3.68
N TRP A 163 12.40 -11.21 3.70
CA TRP A 163 13.23 -10.58 2.68
C TRP A 163 14.71 -10.97 2.73
N THR A 164 15.14 -11.78 3.70
CA THR A 164 16.48 -12.39 3.64
C THR A 164 16.54 -13.58 2.68
N ASP A 165 15.39 -14.12 2.27
CA ASP A 165 15.29 -15.21 1.29
C ASP A 165 15.66 -14.73 -0.12
N ASP A 166 16.61 -15.42 -0.75
CA ASP A 166 17.08 -15.12 -2.10
C ASP A 166 15.95 -15.22 -3.15
N ARG A 167 14.91 -16.02 -2.94
CA ARG A 167 13.75 -16.12 -3.86
C ARG A 167 13.05 -14.78 -4.03
N ARG A 168 12.83 -14.05 -2.92
CA ARG A 168 12.20 -12.73 -2.95
C ARG A 168 13.11 -11.70 -3.55
N PHE A 169 14.41 -11.74 -3.21
CA PHE A 169 15.40 -10.91 -3.87
C PHE A 169 15.37 -11.11 -5.39
N GLN A 170 15.37 -12.36 -5.90
CA GLN A 170 15.26 -12.61 -7.34
C GLN A 170 13.94 -12.12 -7.94
N ALA A 171 12.83 -12.21 -7.19
CA ALA A 171 11.53 -11.72 -7.65
C ALA A 171 11.50 -10.20 -7.83
N VAL A 172 12.17 -9.44 -6.94
CA VAL A 172 12.19 -7.96 -7.02
C VAL A 172 13.36 -7.37 -7.78
N LYS A 173 14.44 -8.14 -7.98
CA LYS A 173 15.67 -7.68 -8.64
C LYS A 173 15.43 -6.99 -10.00
N PRO A 174 14.56 -7.48 -10.90
CA PRO A 174 14.27 -6.78 -12.16
C PRO A 174 13.67 -5.38 -11.93
N TRP A 175 12.79 -5.26 -10.92
CA TRP A 175 12.06 -4.02 -10.61
C TRP A 175 12.93 -3.01 -9.89
N ILE A 176 13.88 -3.48 -9.09
CA ILE A 176 14.94 -2.65 -8.52
C ILE A 176 15.79 -2.03 -9.63
N LYS A 177 16.28 -2.86 -10.57
CA LYS A 177 17.09 -2.38 -11.70
C LYS A 177 16.33 -1.39 -12.58
N ALA A 178 15.04 -1.62 -12.80
CA ALA A 178 14.18 -0.73 -13.56
C ALA A 178 13.75 0.53 -12.80
N LYS A 179 14.12 0.70 -11.52
CA LYS A 179 13.64 1.77 -10.63
C LYS A 179 12.11 1.82 -10.53
N ARG A 180 11.46 0.65 -10.59
CA ARG A 180 10.01 0.44 -10.52
C ARG A 180 9.54 -0.18 -9.21
N LEU A 181 10.39 -0.20 -8.18
CA LEU A 181 10.07 -0.73 -6.86
C LEU A 181 10.26 0.34 -5.79
N ARG A 182 9.31 0.42 -4.87
CA ARG A 182 9.42 1.10 -3.59
C ARG A 182 8.94 0.17 -2.48
N PHE A 183 9.73 0.04 -1.43
CA PHE A 183 9.29 -0.61 -0.22
C PHE A 183 8.52 0.36 0.67
N ILE A 184 7.35 -0.07 1.14
CA ILE A 184 6.63 0.58 2.23
C ILE A 184 6.82 -0.29 3.47
N THR A 185 7.18 0.32 4.59
CA THR A 185 7.26 -0.38 5.88
C THR A 185 6.32 0.27 6.88
N LEU A 186 5.84 -0.50 7.85
CA LEU A 186 4.84 -0.03 8.81
C LEU A 186 5.46 0.64 10.05
N SER A 187 6.79 0.67 10.16
CA SER A 187 7.50 1.34 11.27
C SER A 187 8.95 1.66 10.92
N ASN A 188 9.53 2.62 11.64
CA ASN A 188 10.95 2.98 11.52
C ASN A 188 11.87 1.80 11.86
N HIS A 189 11.45 0.92 12.78
CA HIS A 189 12.21 -0.29 13.11
C HIS A 189 12.35 -1.21 11.89
N VAL A 190 11.25 -1.46 11.18
CA VAL A 190 11.25 -2.28 9.95
C VAL A 190 12.01 -1.57 8.82
N THR A 191 11.89 -0.24 8.66
CA THR A 191 12.71 0.51 7.70
C THR A 191 14.21 0.33 7.95
N LYS A 192 14.66 0.44 9.22
CA LYS A 192 16.07 0.24 9.56
C LYS A 192 16.51 -1.18 9.23
N TYR A 193 15.68 -2.18 9.53
CA TYR A 193 15.95 -3.57 9.21
C TYR A 193 16.05 -3.81 7.70
N MET A 194 15.07 -3.34 6.93
CA MET A 194 15.06 -3.43 5.46
C MET A 194 16.22 -2.71 4.81
N THR A 195 16.67 -1.58 5.38
CA THR A 195 17.87 -0.87 4.91
C THR A 195 19.12 -1.75 5.01
N GLY A 196 19.24 -2.55 6.08
CA GLY A 196 20.32 -3.53 6.22
C GLY A 196 20.26 -4.63 5.15
N ILE A 197 19.06 -5.15 4.86
CA ILE A 197 18.84 -6.14 3.81
C ILE A 197 19.21 -5.58 2.43
N VAL A 198 18.73 -4.38 2.10
CA VAL A 198 19.03 -3.73 0.80
C VAL A 198 20.52 -3.48 0.65
N LYS A 199 21.23 -3.06 1.70
CA LYS A 199 22.70 -2.93 1.67
C LYS A 199 23.39 -4.25 1.36
N HIS A 200 22.90 -5.36 1.91
CA HIS A 200 23.42 -6.69 1.58
C HIS A 200 23.10 -7.07 0.13
N TRP A 201 21.91 -6.76 -0.39
CA TRP A 201 21.60 -6.99 -1.79
C TRP A 201 22.45 -6.15 -2.74
N ALA A 202 22.80 -4.93 -2.36
CA ALA A 202 23.65 -4.03 -3.14
C ALA A 202 25.10 -4.55 -3.31
N THR A 203 25.51 -5.59 -2.58
CA THR A 203 26.77 -6.32 -2.88
C THR A 203 26.58 -7.38 -3.96
N LYS A 204 25.35 -7.83 -4.19
CA LYS A 204 24.95 -8.83 -5.21
C LYS A 204 24.47 -8.20 -6.52
N MET A 205 24.16 -6.89 -6.52
CA MET A 205 23.78 -6.11 -7.69
C MET A 205 24.36 -4.70 -7.55
N GLU A 206 24.93 -4.13 -8.61
CA GLU A 206 25.49 -2.76 -8.65
C GLU A 206 24.40 -1.66 -8.55
N VAL A 207 23.46 -1.80 -7.61
CA VAL A 207 22.36 -0.88 -7.37
C VAL A 207 22.30 -0.58 -5.88
N HIS A 208 22.48 0.69 -5.52
CA HIS A 208 22.61 1.13 -4.12
C HIS A 208 21.38 1.88 -3.58
N ASP A 209 20.46 2.31 -4.46
CA ASP A 209 19.38 3.24 -4.10
C ASP A 209 18.00 2.61 -4.30
N VAL A 210 17.65 1.64 -3.45
CA VAL A 210 16.28 1.09 -3.39
C VAL A 210 15.44 1.95 -2.45
N PRO A 211 14.38 2.63 -2.92
CA PRO A 211 13.57 3.49 -2.06
C PRO A 211 12.81 2.68 -1.00
N ILE A 212 13.00 3.04 0.27
CA ILE A 212 12.25 2.50 1.42
C ILE A 212 11.58 3.68 2.12
N SER A 213 10.29 3.56 2.43
CA SER A 213 9.53 4.60 3.14
C SER A 213 8.77 3.99 4.30
N THR A 214 8.76 4.68 5.45
CA THR A 214 7.90 4.29 6.59
C THR A 214 6.54 4.97 6.41
N PHE A 215 5.48 4.16 6.34
CA PHE A 215 4.10 4.62 6.32
C PHE A 215 3.26 3.68 7.20
N PRO A 216 3.09 4.01 8.49
CA PRO A 216 2.18 3.27 9.34
C PRO A 216 0.75 3.54 8.87
N PRO A 217 -0.02 2.53 8.48
CA PRO A 217 -1.41 2.68 8.10
C PRO A 217 -2.22 3.23 9.28
N VAL A 218 -2.89 4.37 9.09
CA VAL A 218 -3.75 4.98 10.11
C VAL A 218 -5.19 4.93 9.64
N PHE A 219 -6.05 4.26 10.42
CA PHE A 219 -7.48 4.30 10.24
C PHE A 219 -8.08 5.56 10.84
N THR A 220 -8.77 6.34 10.01
CA THR A 220 -9.72 7.32 10.49
C THR A 220 -11.04 6.61 10.75
N ILE A 221 -11.29 6.26 12.01
CA ILE A 221 -12.62 5.80 12.43
C ILE A 221 -13.47 7.06 12.67
N PRO A 222 -14.64 7.21 12.03
CA PRO A 222 -15.60 8.22 12.43
C PRO A 222 -15.99 7.95 13.87
N THR A 223 -15.41 8.69 14.82
CA THR A 223 -15.86 8.62 16.21
C THR A 223 -17.21 9.34 16.26
N ALA A 224 -18.28 8.59 16.54
CA ALA A 224 -19.48 9.23 17.08
C ALA A 224 -19.04 10.12 18.26
N PRO A 225 -19.63 11.32 18.45
CA PRO A 225 -19.29 12.13 19.61
C PRO A 225 -19.42 11.25 20.84
N ILE A 226 -18.31 11.05 21.55
CA ILE A 226 -18.24 10.19 22.72
C ILE A 226 -19.28 10.76 23.68
N LYS A 227 -20.43 10.07 23.83
CA LYS A 227 -21.29 10.33 24.97
C LYS A 227 -20.41 10.04 26.17
N ASN A 228 -20.27 11.05 27.04
CA ASN A 228 -19.39 11.05 28.19
C ASN A 228 -19.93 10.10 29.28
N GLU A 229 -20.16 8.85 28.90
CA GLU A 229 -20.40 7.76 29.82
C GLU A 229 -19.02 7.27 30.23
N ALA A 230 -18.74 7.32 31.54
CA ALA A 230 -17.45 7.00 32.15
C ALA A 230 -17.08 5.50 32.04
N THR A 231 -17.38 4.84 30.92
CA THR A 231 -16.94 3.49 30.61
C THR A 231 -15.86 3.55 29.55
N LEU A 232 -14.60 3.36 29.98
CA LEU A 232 -13.51 2.97 29.10
C LEU A 232 -13.90 1.68 28.38
N ARG A 233 -14.28 1.78 27.10
CA ARG A 233 -14.50 0.62 26.24
C ARG A 233 -13.26 0.41 25.39
N PHE A 234 -12.47 -0.60 25.74
CA PHE A 234 -11.41 -1.10 24.89
C PHE A 234 -12.03 -2.03 23.84
N ALA A 235 -11.93 -1.67 22.56
CA ALA A 235 -12.07 -2.64 21.49
C ALA A 235 -10.69 -3.24 21.24
N MET A 236 -10.38 -4.34 21.92
CA MET A 236 -9.18 -5.13 21.64
C MET A 236 -9.42 -5.93 20.35
N GLN A 237 -8.66 -5.65 19.30
CA GLN A 237 -8.56 -6.53 18.15
C GLN A 237 -7.64 -7.70 18.53
N GLY A 238 -8.21 -8.90 18.59
CA GLY A 238 -7.48 -10.12 18.92
C GLY A 238 -7.79 -10.61 20.33
N ASP A 239 -8.79 -11.48 20.43
CA ASP A 239 -8.86 -12.40 21.55
C ASP A 239 -7.58 -13.27 21.51
N LEU A 240 -6.84 -13.28 22.62
CA LEU A 240 -5.58 -14.00 22.80
C LEU A 240 -5.88 -15.50 22.89
N VAL A 241 -6.36 -16.11 21.81
CA VAL A 241 -6.53 -17.56 21.75
C VAL A 241 -5.15 -18.19 21.61
N VAL A 242 -4.74 -18.90 22.67
CA VAL A 242 -3.43 -19.54 22.84
C VAL A 242 -3.11 -20.54 21.70
N ASP A 243 -4.12 -21.05 21.00
CA ASP A 243 -4.00 -22.12 20.00
C ASP A 243 -3.54 -21.68 18.59
N ARG A 244 -3.27 -20.40 18.33
CA ARG A 244 -2.75 -19.95 17.02
C ARG A 244 -1.24 -20.12 16.83
N ARG A 245 -0.50 -20.52 17.87
CA ARG A 245 0.88 -20.97 17.69
C ARG A 245 0.81 -22.47 17.41
N PRO A 246 1.00 -22.95 16.17
CA PRO A 246 1.27 -24.36 16.01
C PRO A 246 2.54 -24.64 16.83
N ASN A 247 2.40 -25.51 17.82
CA ASN A 247 3.53 -26.06 18.56
C ASN A 247 4.55 -26.55 17.53
N ARG A 248 5.73 -25.93 17.53
CA ARG A 248 6.90 -26.52 16.92
C ARG A 248 7.37 -27.61 17.87
N ASP A 249 6.94 -28.82 17.58
CA ASP A 249 7.79 -29.99 17.76
C ASP A 249 8.63 -30.16 16.48
#